data_AF-A0A024Q7C9-F1
#
_entry.id   AF-A0A024Q7C9-F1
#
_cell.length_a   1.000
_cell.length_b   1.000
_cell.length_c   1.000
_cell.angle_alpha   90.00
_cell.angle_beta   90.00
_cell.angle_gamma   90.00
#
_symmetry.space_group_name_H-M   'P 1'
#
loop_
_entity.id
_entity.type
_entity.pdbx_description
1 polymer ?
#
loop_
_entity_poly.entity_id
_entity_poly.type
_entity_poly.pdbx_seq_one_letter_code
_entity_poly.pdbx_strand_id
1 'polypeptide(L)' 'MISDTLPGTPFEMGTNVTITIIFDGKEEAEDIYNKLLTNDGAEAMPMQEAFWSPAYDQVIAQFGVTWHVSGGE' A
#
# COMPACT_ATOMS: atom_id res chain seq x y z
N MET A 1 -4.16 -26.57 -3.52
CA MET A 1 -2.91 -26.03 -4.08
C MET A 1 -3.12 -24.52 -4.21
N ILE A 2 -2.27 -23.72 -3.57
CA ILE A 2 -2.23 -22.25 -3.75
C ILE A 2 -0.89 -21.96 -4.46
N SER A 3 -0.91 -21.09 -5.48
CA SER A 3 0.25 -20.73 -6.29
C SER A 3 0.34 -19.22 -6.43
N ASP A 4 1.56 -18.73 -6.34
CA ASP A 4 1.94 -17.32 -6.48
C ASP A 4 1.95 -16.81 -7.92
N THR A 5 2.02 -17.73 -8.88
CA THR A 5 2.13 -17.44 -10.31
C THR A 5 1.33 -18.44 -11.14
N LEU A 6 1.00 -18.04 -12.37
CA LEU A 6 0.45 -18.93 -13.39
C LEU A 6 1.59 -19.63 -14.16
N PRO A 7 1.34 -20.82 -14.74
CA PRO A 7 2.33 -21.49 -15.59
C PRO A 7 2.84 -20.56 -16.70
N GLY A 8 4.17 -20.40 -16.78
CA GLY A 8 4.81 -19.55 -17.79
C GLY A 8 4.88 -18.06 -17.45
N THR A 9 4.38 -17.64 -16.28
CA THR A 9 4.54 -16.25 -15.80
C THR A 9 5.77 -16.13 -14.89
N PRO A 10 6.58 -15.07 -15.04
CA PRO A 10 7.71 -14.83 -14.15
C PRO A 10 7.23 -14.53 -12.73
N PHE A 11 7.99 -14.98 -11.74
CA PHE A 11 7.78 -14.59 -10.35
C PHE A 11 8.33 -13.19 -10.11
N GLU A 12 7.51 -12.35 -9.50
CA GLU A 12 7.89 -11.02 -9.03
C GLU A 12 7.75 -10.98 -7.50
N MET A 13 8.85 -10.67 -6.82
CA MET A 13 8.86 -10.62 -5.36
C MET A 13 8.07 -9.41 -4.88
N GLY A 14 7.19 -9.63 -3.90
CA GLY A 14 6.45 -8.56 -3.22
C GLY A 14 5.03 -8.35 -3.72
N THR A 15 4.70 -8.81 -4.94
CA THR A 15 3.37 -8.60 -5.54
C THR A 15 2.32 -9.63 -5.13
N ASN A 16 2.71 -10.63 -4.33
CA ASN A 16 1.86 -11.76 -3.92
C ASN A 16 0.84 -11.39 -2.85
N VAL A 17 1.13 -10.33 -2.07
CA VAL A 17 0.30 -9.86 -0.98
C VAL A 17 0.21 -8.34 -1.05
N THR A 18 -1.00 -7.83 -0.86
CA THR A 18 -1.25 -6.41 -0.64
C THR A 18 -1.77 -6.23 0.78
N ILE A 19 -1.20 -5.27 1.50
CA ILE A 19 -1.58 -5.01 2.90
C ILE A 19 -2.40 -3.73 2.92
N THR A 20 -3.50 -3.71 3.67
CA THR A 20 -4.28 -2.49 3.93
C THR A 20 -4.23 -2.17 5.41
N ILE A 21 -3.87 -0.94 5.74
CA ILE A 21 -3.93 -0.39 7.10
C ILE A 21 -5.03 0.68 7.13
N ILE A 22 -5.88 0.61 8.14
CA ILE A 22 -7.02 1.51 8.32
C ILE A 22 -6.83 2.26 9.65
N PHE A 23 -7.00 3.57 9.61
CA PHE A 23 -6.93 4.47 10.75
C PHE A 23 -8.24 5.24 10.90
N ASP A 24 -8.61 5.53 12.14
CA ASP A 24 -9.78 6.36 12.44
C ASP A 24 -9.52 7.84 12.04
N GLY A 25 -8.25 8.27 12.05
CA GLY A 25 -7.83 9.64 11.78
C GLY A 25 -7.03 9.81 10.49
N LYS A 26 -7.18 10.97 9.85
CA LYS A 26 -6.33 11.40 8.72
C LYS A 26 -4.86 11.55 9.11
N GLU A 27 -4.59 12.12 10.28
CA GLU A 27 -3.23 12.46 10.72
C GLU A 27 -2.37 11.19 10.90
N GLU A 28 -2.95 10.11 11.42
CA GLU A 28 -2.27 8.82 11.58
C GLU A 28 -1.99 8.15 10.22
N ALA A 29 -2.95 8.25 9.28
CA ALA A 29 -2.76 7.78 7.91
C ALA A 29 -1.64 8.56 7.19
N GLU A 30 -1.63 9.89 7.31
CA GLU A 30 -0.58 10.75 6.73
C GLU A 30 0.81 10.43 7.32
N ASP A 31 0.90 10.22 8.64
CA ASP A 31 2.16 9.85 9.29
C ASP A 31 2.69 8.49 8.81
N ILE A 32 1.82 7.47 8.72
CA ILE A 32 2.27 6.15 8.25
C ILE A 32 2.64 6.17 6.77
N TYR A 33 1.92 6.92 5.94
CA TYR A 33 2.24 7.12 4.52
C TYR A 33 3.65 7.66 4.34
N ASN A 34 3.97 8.75 5.04
CA ASN A 34 5.30 9.36 5.00
C ASN A 34 6.38 8.39 5.48
N LYS A 35 6.09 7.56 6.48
CA LYS A 35 7.02 6.52 6.96
C LYS A 35 7.23 5.40 5.94
N LEU A 36 6.18 4.95 5.25
CA LEU A 36 6.25 3.92 4.21
C LEU A 36 7.06 4.38 2.99
N LEU A 37 7.08 5.69 2.71
CA LEU A 37 7.92 6.27 1.66
C LEU A 37 9.42 6.34 2.01
N THR A 38 9.79 6.10 3.27
CA THR A 38 11.20 6.02 3.65
C THR A 38 11.82 4.69 3.21
N ASN A 39 13.16 4.63 3.13
CA ASN A 39 13.91 3.42 2.75
C ASN A 39 13.51 2.82 1.38
N ASP A 40 13.52 3.64 0.33
CA ASP A 40 13.21 3.24 -1.06
C ASP A 40 11.74 2.89 -1.31
N GLY A 41 10.82 3.37 -0.46
CA GLY A 41 9.38 3.35 -0.76
C GLY A 41 9.04 4.26 -1.95
N ALA A 42 8.12 3.81 -2.80
CA ALA A 42 7.68 4.56 -3.97
C ALA A 42 6.17 4.81 -3.92
N GLU A 43 5.75 6.03 -4.26
CA GLU A 43 4.35 6.38 -4.45
C GLU A 43 3.80 5.62 -5.68
N ALA A 44 2.87 4.69 -5.46
CA ALA A 44 2.04 4.14 -6.54
C ALA A 44 0.80 5.02 -6.77
N MET A 45 0.23 5.53 -5.68
CA MET A 45 -0.85 6.51 -5.69
C MET A 45 -0.63 7.49 -4.53
N PRO A 46 -0.39 8.78 -4.81
CA PRO A 46 -0.24 9.77 -3.76
C PRO A 46 -1.49 9.88 -2.90
N MET A 47 -1.30 10.22 -1.62
CA MET A 47 -2.41 10.39 -0.69
C MET A 47 -3.41 11.44 -1.19
N GLN A 48 -4.67 11.03 -1.25
CA GLN A 48 -5.76 11.86 -1.71
C GLN A 48 -7.09 11.41 -1.10
N GLU A 49 -8.12 12.24 -1.23
CA GLU A 49 -9.48 11.86 -0.85
C GLU A 49 -10.08 10.89 -1.87
N ALA A 50 -10.68 9.81 -1.37
CA ALA A 50 -11.41 8.81 -2.13
C ALA A 50 -12.88 8.75 -1.69
N PHE A 51 -13.77 8.16 -2.48
CA PHE A 51 -15.20 8.15 -2.14
C PHE A 51 -15.53 7.38 -0.85
N TRP A 52 -14.63 6.50 -0.40
CA TRP A 52 -14.78 5.66 0.79
C TRP A 52 -13.89 6.12 1.97
N SER A 53 -12.94 7.02 1.74
CA SER A 53 -12.01 7.45 2.77
C SER A 53 -11.51 8.86 2.48
N PRO A 54 -11.51 9.75 3.47
CA PRO A 54 -11.07 11.11 3.24
C PRO A 54 -9.53 11.21 3.08
N ALA A 55 -8.75 10.18 3.44
CA ALA A 55 -7.31 10.06 3.17
C ALA A 55 -6.95 8.63 2.75
N TYR A 56 -6.65 8.42 1.46
CA TYR A 56 -6.27 7.13 0.90
C TYR A 56 -5.03 7.23 0.01
N ASP A 57 -4.12 6.25 0.12
CA ASP A 57 -2.93 6.16 -0.73
C ASP A 57 -2.57 4.71 -1.09
N GLN A 58 -1.57 4.61 -1.97
CA GLN A 58 -0.84 3.36 -2.20
C GLN A 58 0.66 3.60 -2.28
N VAL A 59 1.42 2.83 -1.50
CA VAL A 59 2.90 2.85 -1.49
C VAL A 59 3.45 1.47 -1.80
N ILE A 60 4.43 1.39 -2.68
CA ILE A 60 5.24 0.20 -2.88
C ILE A 60 6.44 0.33 -1.92
N ALA A 61 6.45 -0.47 -0.86
CA ALA A 61 7.50 -0.41 0.16
C ALA A 61 8.81 -1.08 -0.32
N GLN A 62 9.88 -0.91 0.46
CA GLN A 62 11.11 -1.69 0.35
C GLN A 62 10.72 -3.19 0.27
N PHE A 63 11.19 -3.91 -0.75
CA PHE A 63 10.81 -5.29 -1.12
C PHE A 63 9.59 -5.48 -2.03
N GLY A 64 9.01 -4.41 -2.60
CA GLY A 64 8.00 -4.52 -3.66
C GLY A 64 6.58 -4.83 -3.18
N VAL A 65 6.35 -4.82 -1.86
CA VAL A 65 5.02 -5.04 -1.27
C VAL A 65 4.18 -3.79 -1.43
N THR A 66 2.98 -3.94 -1.98
CA THR A 66 1.99 -2.86 -2.06
C THR A 66 1.26 -2.70 -0.73
N TRP A 67 1.28 -1.48 -0.21
CA TRP A 67 0.56 -1.04 0.97
C TRP A 67 -0.54 -0.06 0.55
N HIS A 68 -1.73 -0.27 1.07
CA HIS A 68 -2.81 0.70 1.04
C HIS A 68 -2.96 1.28 2.44
N VAL A 69 -3.10 2.59 2.52
CA VAL A 69 -3.43 3.28 3.77
C VAL A 69 -4.76 3.98 3.58
N SER A 70 -5.64 3.86 4.57
CA SER A 70 -6.95 4.52 4.60
C SER A 70 -7.12 5.18 5.96
N GLY A 71 -7.52 6.45 5.99
CA GLY A 71 -7.73 7.22 7.21
C GLY A 71 -9.06 7.94 7.21
N GLY A 72 -9.75 7.99 8.36
CA GLY A 72 -11.01 8.72 8.53
C GLY A 72 -12.28 7.85 8.45
N GLU A 73 -12.18 6.57 8.84
CA GLU A 73 -13.35 5.71 9.14
C GLU A 73 -13.83 5.84 10.59
#